data_AF-A0A3S4HL75-F1
#
_entry.id   AF-A0A3S4HL75-F1
#
_cell.length_a   1.000
_cell.length_b   1.000
_cell.length_c   1.000
_cell.angle_alpha   90.00
_cell.angle_beta   90.00
_cell.angle_gamma   90.00
#
_symmetry.space_group_name_H-M   'P 1'
#
loop_
_entity.id
_entity.type
_entity.pdbx_description
1 polymer ?
#
loop_
_entity_poly.entity_id
_entity_poly.type
_entity_poly.pdbx_seq_one_letter_code
_entity_poly.pdbx_strand_id
1 'polypeptide(L)'
;MQKLNELKTLKRGLEHGRSAIAGELSGSDFAREQRRASPRIHDPAVARRQAALPEGADRRASPYPIRAERQQAWLKLPPLPTTTIGSFPQTPAIRASRAAFKKGELSAAGYRQAMEKEIELAIRRQEALGLDVLVHGEAERNDMVEYFGEQLAGFAFSAGGWVQSYGSRCVKPPIIFGDVARPKPMTVDWARYAQSLTAKPVKGMLTGPVTILQWSFVRDDLPRREVCRQIALALNDEVLDLEAAGIRVIQIDEPAIREGLPLKRADRDGYLAWAGEAFRLSSRGVDDATQIHTHMCYSEFGDILPAIAALDADVITIETSRSDMALLADFGRFRYPNAIGPASTTSTARACRPPPKSARCWTRRCG
;
A
#
# COMPACT_ATOMS: atom_id res chain seq x y z
N MET A 1 16.75 17.02 -16.03
CA MET A 1 17.06 18.01 -17.10
C MET A 1 16.15 19.23 -17.02
N GLN A 2 14.83 19.09 -17.06
CA GLN A 2 13.85 20.19 -17.09
C GLN A 2 13.97 21.13 -15.89
N LYS A 3 14.05 20.60 -14.66
CA LYS A 3 14.23 21.41 -13.43
C LYS A 3 15.52 22.25 -13.43
N LEU A 4 16.60 21.78 -14.08
CA LEU A 4 17.82 22.57 -14.22
C LEU A 4 17.63 23.74 -15.18
N ASN A 5 16.82 23.56 -16.23
CA ASN A 5 16.44 24.65 -17.13
C ASN A 5 15.53 25.66 -16.42
N GLU A 6 14.58 25.21 -15.60
CA GLU A 6 13.75 26.10 -14.76
C GLU A 6 14.63 27.00 -13.88
N LEU A 7 15.63 26.44 -13.19
CA LEU A 7 16.57 27.22 -12.38
C LEU A 7 17.39 28.21 -13.21
N LYS A 8 17.86 27.82 -14.41
CA LYS A 8 18.57 28.73 -15.32
C LYS A 8 17.68 29.89 -15.78
N THR A 9 16.41 29.61 -16.11
CA THR A 9 15.43 30.64 -16.49
C THR A 9 15.16 31.59 -15.33
N LEU A 10 14.94 31.08 -14.12
CA LEU A 10 14.73 31.91 -12.93
C LEU A 10 15.93 32.79 -12.62
N LYS A 11 17.16 32.23 -12.70
CA LYS A 11 18.39 33.01 -12.56
C LYS A 11 18.46 34.15 -13.57
N ARG A 12 18.22 33.88 -14.86
CA ARG A 12 18.22 34.90 -15.92
C ARG A 12 17.19 35.99 -15.65
N GLY A 13 16.00 35.62 -15.16
CA GLY A 13 14.96 36.58 -14.79
C GLY A 13 15.32 37.47 -13.61
N LEU A 14 16.09 36.96 -12.63
CA LEU A 14 16.57 37.74 -11.50
C LEU A 14 17.69 38.71 -11.90
N GLU A 15 18.58 38.30 -12.81
CA GLU A 15 19.73 39.11 -13.25
C GLU A 15 19.35 40.17 -14.29
N HIS A 16 18.43 39.86 -15.20
CA HIS A 16 18.12 40.69 -16.37
C HIS A 16 16.66 41.17 -16.41
N GLY A 17 15.90 40.93 -15.35
CA GLY A 17 14.50 41.33 -15.22
C GLY A 17 13.50 40.39 -15.90
N ARG A 18 12.22 40.57 -15.56
CA ARG A 18 11.12 39.69 -15.99
C ARG A 18 10.91 39.68 -17.51
N SER A 19 11.16 40.79 -18.20
CA SER A 19 11.04 40.90 -19.65
C SER A 19 12.00 39.95 -20.39
N ALA A 20 13.18 39.68 -19.82
CA ALA A 20 14.17 38.77 -20.40
C ALA A 20 13.74 37.29 -20.39
N ILE A 21 12.66 36.95 -19.68
CA ILE A 21 12.09 35.59 -19.60
C ILE A 21 10.58 35.57 -19.89
N ALA A 22 10.06 36.60 -20.57
CA ALA A 22 8.62 36.77 -20.77
C ALA A 22 7.97 35.58 -21.52
N GLY A 23 8.66 35.03 -22.53
CA GLY A 23 8.19 33.87 -23.27
C GLY A 23 8.09 32.60 -22.42
N GLU A 24 9.12 32.32 -21.63
CA GLU A 24 9.12 31.17 -20.71
C GLU A 24 8.04 31.30 -19.62
N LEU A 25 7.84 32.51 -19.09
CA LEU A 25 6.77 32.77 -18.13
C LEU A 25 5.40 32.59 -18.76
N SER A 26 5.16 33.14 -19.96
CA SER A 26 3.89 32.95 -20.67
C SER A 26 3.60 31.49 -20.97
N GLY A 27 4.62 30.70 -21.34
CA GLY A 27 4.49 29.26 -21.56
C GLY A 27 4.16 28.50 -20.26
N SER A 28 4.81 28.88 -19.15
CA SER A 28 4.52 28.32 -17.82
C SER A 28 3.09 28.64 -17.37
N ASP A 29 2.66 29.89 -17.52
CA ASP A 29 1.31 30.34 -17.16
C ASP A 29 0.25 29.64 -18.01
N PHE A 30 0.48 29.52 -19.33
CA PHE A 30 -0.39 28.76 -20.23
C PHE A 30 -0.52 27.30 -19.79
N ALA A 31 0.59 26.62 -19.48
CA ALA A 31 0.57 25.24 -19.02
C ALA A 31 -0.19 25.07 -17.69
N ARG A 32 -0.06 26.02 -16.77
CA ARG A 32 -0.78 26.03 -15.48
C ARG A 32 -2.28 26.21 -15.68
N GLU A 33 -2.69 27.12 -16.56
CA GLU A 33 -4.12 27.35 -16.84
C GLU A 33 -4.75 26.17 -17.57
N GLN A 34 -4.08 25.60 -18.56
CA GLN A 34 -4.52 24.39 -19.24
C GLN A 34 -4.70 23.23 -18.27
N ARG A 35 -3.77 23.05 -17.32
CA ARG A 35 -3.94 22.04 -16.26
C ARG A 35 -5.15 22.36 -15.40
N ARG A 36 -5.28 23.60 -14.89
CA ARG A 36 -6.38 24.02 -14.00
C ARG A 36 -7.76 23.75 -14.62
N ALA A 37 -7.92 24.03 -15.91
CA ALA A 37 -9.18 23.84 -16.63
C ALA A 37 -9.38 22.42 -17.19
N SER A 38 -8.42 21.52 -17.05
CA SER A 38 -8.46 20.20 -17.69
C SER A 38 -9.56 19.32 -17.10
N PRO A 39 -10.48 18.77 -17.91
CA PRO A 39 -11.48 17.81 -17.42
C PRO A 39 -10.84 16.47 -17.03
N ARG A 40 -9.57 16.23 -17.38
CA ARG A 40 -8.86 14.99 -17.02
C ARG A 40 -8.46 14.94 -15.54
N ILE A 41 -8.45 16.08 -14.85
CA ILE A 41 -8.01 16.16 -13.45
C ILE A 41 -9.14 16.43 -12.47
N HIS A 42 -10.35 16.67 -12.99
CA HIS A 42 -11.56 16.96 -12.23
C HIS A 42 -12.65 15.95 -12.58
N ASP A 43 -12.96 15.06 -11.66
CA ASP A 43 -14.09 14.14 -11.76
C ASP A 43 -15.21 14.60 -10.81
N PRO A 44 -16.33 15.13 -11.35
CA PRO A 44 -17.45 15.58 -10.52
C PRO A 44 -18.06 14.47 -9.66
N ALA A 45 -17.99 13.20 -10.07
CA ALA A 45 -18.48 12.07 -9.27
C ALA A 45 -17.60 11.85 -8.04
N VAL A 46 -16.27 11.93 -8.20
CA VAL A 46 -15.31 11.85 -7.08
C VAL A 46 -15.52 13.00 -6.11
N ALA A 47 -15.69 14.23 -6.61
CA ALA A 47 -15.96 15.40 -5.78
C ALA A 47 -17.26 15.26 -4.98
N ARG A 48 -18.37 14.86 -5.64
CA ARG A 48 -19.66 14.62 -4.96
C ARG A 48 -19.55 13.52 -3.91
N ARG A 49 -18.85 12.42 -4.21
CA ARG A 49 -18.69 11.30 -3.29
C ARG A 49 -17.94 11.71 -2.01
N GLN A 50 -16.87 12.49 -2.14
CA GLN A 50 -16.14 13.00 -0.97
C GLN A 50 -17.00 13.96 -0.14
N ALA A 51 -17.75 14.85 -0.79
CA ALA A 51 -18.63 15.81 -0.11
C ALA A 51 -19.82 15.14 0.61
N ALA A 52 -20.26 13.98 0.13
CA ALA A 52 -21.39 13.24 0.69
C ALA A 52 -21.02 12.31 1.86
N LEU A 53 -19.75 12.28 2.31
CA LEU A 53 -19.36 11.46 3.45
C LEU A 53 -20.01 11.98 4.73
N PRO A 54 -20.77 11.14 5.46
CA PRO A 54 -21.30 11.54 6.77
C PRO A 54 -20.17 11.69 7.80
N GLU A 55 -20.47 12.38 8.89
CA GLU A 55 -19.56 12.41 10.04
C GLU A 55 -19.31 10.98 10.55
N GLY A 56 -18.04 10.64 10.79
CA GLY A 56 -17.65 9.29 11.22
C GLY A 56 -17.84 8.20 10.16
N ALA A 57 -17.89 8.55 8.87
CA ALA A 57 -18.02 7.60 7.75
C ALA A 57 -16.92 6.52 7.69
N ASP A 58 -15.81 6.75 8.39
CA ASP A 58 -14.64 5.90 8.48
C ASP A 58 -14.76 4.86 9.61
N ARG A 59 -15.80 4.89 10.44
CA ARG A 59 -15.92 3.95 11.57
C ARG A 59 -16.57 2.63 11.15
N ARG A 60 -16.09 1.52 11.72
CA ARG A 60 -16.78 0.21 11.68
C ARG A 60 -18.10 0.29 12.45
N ALA A 61 -19.04 -0.60 12.12
CA ALA A 61 -20.37 -0.63 12.73
C ALA A 61 -20.30 -0.93 14.24
N SER A 62 -19.44 -1.88 14.62
CA SER A 62 -19.25 -2.28 16.03
C SER A 62 -17.79 -2.13 16.46
N PRO A 63 -17.51 -1.92 17.76
CA PRO A 63 -16.16 -1.97 18.31
C PRO A 63 -15.57 -3.40 18.26
N TYR A 64 -14.23 -3.50 18.27
CA TYR A 64 -13.51 -4.76 18.08
C TYR A 64 -14.01 -5.93 18.94
N PRO A 65 -14.31 -5.81 20.25
CA PRO A 65 -14.76 -6.97 21.04
C PRO A 65 -16.02 -7.66 20.48
N ILE A 66 -16.97 -6.90 19.94
CA ILE A 66 -18.18 -7.44 19.31
C ILE A 66 -17.84 -8.09 17.97
N ARG A 67 -16.95 -7.46 17.19
CA ARG A 67 -16.49 -8.00 15.91
C ARG A 67 -15.72 -9.30 16.08
N ALA A 68 -14.83 -9.36 17.06
CA ALA A 68 -14.00 -10.52 17.36
C ALA A 68 -14.84 -11.78 17.61
N GLU A 69 -15.94 -11.66 18.36
CA GLU A 69 -16.88 -12.77 18.58
C GLU A 69 -17.51 -13.28 17.27
N ARG A 70 -17.98 -12.37 16.41
CA ARG A 70 -18.58 -12.71 15.12
C ARG A 70 -17.56 -13.31 14.14
N GLN A 71 -16.35 -12.75 14.11
CA GLN A 71 -15.23 -13.25 13.32
C GLN A 71 -14.87 -14.67 13.76
N GLN A 72 -14.76 -14.93 15.06
CA GLN A 72 -14.44 -16.25 15.58
C GLN A 72 -15.54 -17.27 15.28
N ALA A 73 -16.82 -16.88 15.32
CA ALA A 73 -17.93 -17.74 14.99
C ALA A 73 -17.90 -18.23 13.52
N TRP A 74 -17.46 -17.36 12.59
CA TRP A 74 -17.31 -17.69 11.18
C TRP A 74 -16.00 -18.42 10.88
N LEU A 75 -14.86 -17.84 11.29
CA LEU A 75 -13.52 -18.33 10.94
C LEU A 75 -13.15 -19.63 11.67
N LYS A 76 -13.63 -19.81 12.91
CA LYS A 76 -13.35 -20.97 13.76
C LYS A 76 -11.85 -21.26 13.89
N LEU A 77 -11.04 -20.20 13.99
CA LEU A 77 -9.58 -20.33 14.08
C LEU A 77 -9.18 -21.01 15.40
N PRO A 78 -8.15 -21.87 15.38
CA PRO A 78 -7.60 -22.41 16.62
C PRO A 78 -6.90 -21.31 17.43
N PRO A 79 -6.62 -21.56 18.73
CA PRO A 79 -5.65 -20.75 19.46
C PRO A 79 -4.31 -20.70 18.70
N LEU A 80 -3.71 -19.52 18.63
CA LEU A 80 -2.46 -19.26 17.88
C LEU A 80 -2.55 -19.63 16.38
N PRO A 81 -3.48 -19.03 15.62
CA PRO A 81 -3.64 -19.34 14.21
C PRO A 81 -2.42 -18.92 13.39
N THR A 82 -2.12 -19.71 12.37
CA THR A 82 -0.96 -19.55 11.51
C THR A 82 -1.35 -19.00 10.14
N THR A 83 -0.56 -18.05 9.65
CA THR A 83 -0.73 -17.40 8.35
C THR A 83 0.61 -16.92 7.83
N THR A 84 0.68 -16.56 6.54
CA THR A 84 1.75 -15.72 5.99
C THR A 84 1.24 -14.32 5.69
N ILE A 85 2.13 -13.45 5.19
CA ILE A 85 1.84 -12.03 4.95
C ILE A 85 1.19 -11.78 3.59
N GLY A 86 1.58 -12.48 2.52
CA GLY A 86 1.05 -12.23 1.18
C GLY A 86 1.88 -12.87 0.08
N SER A 87 2.93 -12.18 -0.36
CA SER A 87 3.75 -12.61 -1.51
C SER A 87 4.51 -13.93 -1.28
N PHE A 88 4.57 -14.75 -2.32
CA PHE A 88 5.45 -15.91 -2.42
C PHE A 88 6.57 -15.71 -3.46
N PRO A 89 7.58 -16.61 -3.51
CA PRO A 89 8.76 -16.43 -4.36
C PRO A 89 8.43 -16.12 -5.81
N GLN A 90 8.89 -14.97 -6.27
CA GLN A 90 8.71 -14.49 -7.64
C GLN A 90 9.69 -15.23 -8.57
N THR A 91 9.26 -16.37 -9.14
CA THR A 91 10.12 -17.24 -9.96
C THR A 91 10.49 -16.62 -11.31
N PRO A 92 11.56 -17.10 -11.98
CA PRO A 92 11.85 -16.70 -13.36
C PRO A 92 10.67 -16.92 -14.33
N ALA A 93 9.90 -17.98 -14.15
CA ALA A 93 8.73 -18.30 -14.99
C ALA A 93 7.59 -17.29 -14.81
N ILE A 94 7.30 -16.90 -13.56
CA ILE A 94 6.35 -15.84 -13.24
C ILE A 94 6.77 -14.52 -13.92
N ARG A 95 8.04 -14.13 -13.76
CA ARG A 95 8.58 -12.90 -14.35
C ARG A 95 8.52 -12.92 -15.87
N ALA A 96 8.88 -14.05 -16.49
CA ALA A 96 8.81 -14.22 -17.94
C ALA A 96 7.38 -14.11 -18.46
N SER A 97 6.41 -14.73 -17.79
CA SER A 97 4.99 -14.68 -18.17
C SER A 97 4.42 -13.27 -18.09
N ARG A 98 4.73 -12.53 -17.01
CA ARG A 98 4.34 -11.11 -16.89
C ARG A 98 4.98 -10.24 -17.97
N ALA A 99 6.26 -10.46 -18.26
CA ALA A 99 6.97 -9.70 -19.29
C ALA A 99 6.38 -9.96 -20.69
N ALA A 100 6.12 -11.23 -21.03
CA ALA A 100 5.50 -11.61 -22.30
C ALA A 100 4.10 -11.03 -22.46
N PHE A 101 3.29 -11.06 -21.39
CA PHE A 101 1.96 -10.43 -21.39
C PHE A 101 2.05 -8.91 -21.61
N LYS A 102 2.95 -8.22 -20.90
CA LYS A 102 3.15 -6.75 -21.05
C LYS A 102 3.63 -6.36 -22.45
N LYS A 103 4.33 -7.26 -23.15
CA LYS A 103 4.76 -7.07 -24.55
C LYS A 103 3.72 -7.50 -25.59
N GLY A 104 2.59 -8.09 -25.18
CA GLY A 104 1.59 -8.64 -26.08
C GLY A 104 1.98 -9.98 -26.74
N GLU A 105 3.06 -10.61 -26.28
CA GLU A 105 3.55 -11.91 -26.76
C GLU A 105 2.73 -13.08 -26.16
N LEU A 106 2.05 -12.85 -25.04
CA LEU A 106 1.17 -13.81 -24.37
C LEU A 106 -0.27 -13.26 -24.35
N SER A 107 -1.25 -14.07 -24.73
CA SER A 107 -2.66 -13.67 -24.68
C SER A 107 -3.15 -13.49 -23.24
N ALA A 108 -4.20 -12.71 -23.03
CA ALA A 108 -4.81 -12.54 -21.70
C ALA A 108 -5.25 -13.87 -21.07
N ALA A 109 -5.79 -14.79 -21.88
CA ALA A 109 -6.18 -16.12 -21.42
C ALA A 109 -4.97 -16.97 -21.04
N GLY A 110 -3.89 -16.94 -21.84
CA GLY A 110 -2.64 -17.64 -21.53
C GLY A 110 -1.97 -17.10 -20.27
N TYR A 111 -1.96 -15.78 -20.11
CA TYR A 111 -1.46 -15.14 -18.89
C TYR A 111 -2.27 -15.53 -17.66
N ARG A 112 -3.61 -15.48 -17.76
CA ARG A 112 -4.51 -15.91 -16.68
C ARG A 112 -4.21 -17.34 -16.26
N GLN A 113 -4.17 -18.27 -17.20
CA GLN A 113 -3.88 -19.68 -16.90
C GLN A 113 -2.50 -19.87 -16.25
N ALA A 114 -1.49 -19.10 -16.67
CA ALA A 114 -0.16 -19.17 -16.06
C ALA A 114 -0.17 -18.70 -14.60
N MET A 115 -0.87 -17.61 -14.29
CA MET A 115 -0.96 -17.10 -12.91
C MET A 115 -1.84 -17.99 -12.03
N GLU A 116 -2.95 -18.53 -12.56
CA GLU A 116 -3.81 -19.48 -11.85
C GLU A 116 -3.04 -20.74 -11.41
N LYS A 117 -2.16 -21.28 -12.26
CA LYS A 117 -1.28 -22.41 -11.89
C LYS A 117 -0.36 -22.10 -10.70
N GLU A 118 0.18 -20.88 -10.64
CA GLU A 118 1.06 -20.45 -9.55
C GLU A 118 0.26 -20.23 -8.26
N ILE A 119 -0.97 -19.70 -8.36
CA ILE A 119 -1.90 -19.59 -7.24
C ILE A 119 -2.29 -20.98 -6.71
N GLU A 120 -2.59 -21.93 -7.59
CA GLU A 120 -2.90 -23.30 -7.17
C GLU A 120 -1.73 -23.94 -6.44
N LEU A 121 -0.51 -23.80 -6.99
CA LEU A 121 0.70 -24.26 -6.32
C LEU A 121 0.83 -23.64 -4.92
N ALA A 122 0.64 -22.32 -4.79
CA ALA A 122 0.69 -21.61 -3.52
C ALA A 122 -0.32 -22.19 -2.51
N ILE A 123 -1.59 -22.36 -2.89
CA ILE A 123 -2.63 -22.88 -2.02
C ILE A 123 -2.31 -24.30 -1.56
N ARG A 124 -1.99 -25.21 -2.49
CA ARG A 124 -1.70 -26.62 -2.16
C ARG A 124 -0.50 -26.77 -1.24
N ARG A 125 0.53 -25.94 -1.41
CA ARG A 125 1.71 -25.94 -0.52
C ARG A 125 1.34 -25.51 0.89
N GLN A 126 0.51 -24.49 1.05
CA GLN A 126 0.09 -24.02 2.36
C GLN A 126 -0.84 -25.01 3.07
N GLU A 127 -1.74 -25.67 2.33
CA GLU A 127 -2.57 -26.76 2.87
C GLU A 127 -1.70 -27.91 3.39
N ALA A 128 -0.70 -28.33 2.62
CA ALA A 128 0.25 -29.37 3.02
C ALA A 128 1.09 -28.98 4.25
N LEU A 129 1.32 -27.68 4.47
CA LEU A 129 1.97 -27.14 5.67
C LEU A 129 1.03 -26.99 6.86
N GLY A 130 -0.28 -27.19 6.67
CA GLY A 130 -1.26 -27.10 7.73
C GLY A 130 -1.63 -25.67 8.14
N LEU A 131 -1.31 -24.63 7.36
CA LEU A 131 -1.61 -23.23 7.72
C LEU A 131 -3.11 -22.96 7.86
N ASP A 132 -3.51 -22.06 8.77
CA ASP A 132 -4.93 -21.83 9.10
C ASP A 132 -5.60 -20.81 8.18
N VAL A 133 -4.90 -19.70 7.88
CA VAL A 133 -5.35 -18.66 6.94
C VAL A 133 -4.34 -18.55 5.81
N LEU A 134 -4.82 -18.64 4.57
CA LEU A 134 -3.97 -18.76 3.39
C LEU A 134 -3.87 -17.44 2.61
N VAL A 135 -2.85 -17.35 1.76
CA VAL A 135 -2.68 -16.26 0.79
C VAL A 135 -2.53 -16.84 -0.63
N HIS A 136 -2.84 -16.08 -1.67
CA HIS A 136 -2.70 -16.58 -3.05
C HIS A 136 -1.28 -16.43 -3.62
N GLY A 137 -0.38 -15.74 -2.92
CA GLY A 137 1.03 -15.63 -3.29
C GLY A 137 1.39 -14.47 -4.24
N GLU A 138 0.39 -13.72 -4.73
CA GLU A 138 0.57 -12.49 -5.53
C GLU A 138 1.44 -12.67 -6.78
N ALA A 139 1.31 -13.80 -7.48
CA ALA A 139 2.05 -14.11 -8.70
C ALA A 139 1.73 -13.12 -9.85
N GLU A 140 0.53 -12.57 -9.87
CA GLU A 140 0.08 -11.59 -10.85
C GLU A 140 0.72 -10.20 -10.63
N ARG A 141 1.23 -9.93 -9.43
CA ARG A 141 1.72 -8.60 -9.03
C ARG A 141 3.23 -8.51 -9.16
N ASN A 142 3.69 -7.44 -9.80
CA ASN A 142 5.12 -7.13 -9.87
C ASN A 142 5.56 -6.18 -8.75
N ASP A 143 4.70 -5.22 -8.43
CA ASP A 143 4.93 -4.18 -7.43
C ASP A 143 3.58 -3.81 -6.79
N MET A 144 3.61 -3.58 -5.48
CA MET A 144 2.39 -3.38 -4.70
C MET A 144 1.74 -2.01 -4.90
N VAL A 145 2.35 -1.07 -5.61
CA VAL A 145 1.75 0.23 -5.93
C VAL A 145 1.51 0.38 -7.43
N GLU A 146 2.43 -0.09 -8.28
CA GLU A 146 2.23 -0.10 -9.74
C GLU A 146 0.99 -0.90 -10.13
N TYR A 147 0.77 -2.08 -9.52
CA TYR A 147 -0.36 -2.95 -9.84
C TYR A 147 -1.74 -2.31 -9.62
N PHE A 148 -1.91 -1.55 -8.53
CA PHE A 148 -3.16 -0.85 -8.25
C PHE A 148 -3.29 0.41 -9.11
N GLY A 149 -2.21 1.20 -9.23
CA GLY A 149 -2.26 2.40 -10.03
C GLY A 149 -2.59 2.14 -11.50
N GLU A 150 -2.12 1.02 -12.10
CA GLU A 150 -2.44 0.65 -13.50
C GLU A 150 -3.96 0.41 -13.70
N GLN A 151 -4.71 0.23 -12.62
CA GLN A 151 -6.14 -0.09 -12.62
C GLN A 151 -7.01 1.03 -12.05
N LEU A 152 -6.41 2.10 -11.54
CA LEU A 152 -7.09 3.28 -11.00
C LEU A 152 -7.09 4.42 -12.03
N ALA A 153 -8.21 5.13 -12.13
CA ALA A 153 -8.26 6.40 -12.84
C ALA A 153 -7.44 7.46 -12.09
N GLY A 154 -6.96 8.49 -12.79
CA GLY A 154 -6.15 9.56 -12.21
C GLY A 154 -4.65 9.23 -12.08
N PHE A 155 -4.22 8.05 -12.53
CA PHE A 155 -2.82 7.60 -12.52
C PHE A 155 -2.19 7.57 -13.92
N ALA A 156 -0.92 7.93 -13.99
CA ALA A 156 -0.08 7.82 -15.19
C ALA A 156 1.24 7.09 -14.87
N PHE A 157 1.82 6.47 -15.89
CA PHE A 157 3.02 5.65 -15.77
C PHE A 157 4.08 6.13 -16.76
N SER A 158 5.31 6.24 -16.28
CA SER A 158 6.44 6.53 -17.16
C SER A 158 6.99 5.23 -17.78
N ALA A 159 7.71 5.36 -18.91
CA ALA A 159 8.50 4.27 -19.46
C ALA A 159 9.92 4.23 -18.85
N GLY A 160 10.51 5.41 -18.57
CA GLY A 160 11.89 5.56 -18.09
C GLY A 160 12.08 6.45 -16.87
N GLY A 161 11.02 6.75 -16.11
CA GLY A 161 11.07 7.59 -14.91
C GLY A 161 11.57 6.83 -13.68
N TRP A 162 12.76 6.26 -13.76
CA TRP A 162 13.38 5.51 -12.67
C TRP A 162 13.92 6.44 -11.58
N VAL A 163 13.70 6.05 -10.33
CA VAL A 163 14.23 6.71 -9.13
C VAL A 163 14.96 5.66 -8.30
N GLN A 164 16.20 5.97 -7.89
CA GLN A 164 16.96 5.10 -7.00
C GLN A 164 16.26 5.02 -5.64
N SER A 165 16.07 3.79 -5.14
CA SER A 165 15.47 3.54 -3.81
C SER A 165 16.54 3.05 -2.83
N TYR A 166 17.24 1.96 -3.14
CA TYR A 166 18.27 1.41 -2.26
C TYR A 166 19.36 0.68 -3.05
N GLY A 167 20.62 1.08 -2.87
CA GLY A 167 21.75 0.51 -3.62
C GLY A 167 21.52 0.65 -5.13
N SER A 168 21.58 -0.46 -5.87
CA SER A 168 21.28 -0.49 -7.32
C SER A 168 19.80 -0.71 -7.64
N ARG A 169 18.92 -0.82 -6.63
CA ARG A 169 17.48 -0.99 -6.83
C ARG A 169 16.85 0.36 -7.14
N CYS A 170 16.25 0.45 -8.33
CA CYS A 170 15.41 1.56 -8.72
C CYS A 170 13.93 1.16 -8.69
N VAL A 171 13.07 2.14 -8.45
CA VAL A 171 11.61 2.02 -8.60
C VAL A 171 11.14 2.96 -9.68
N LYS A 172 9.91 2.75 -10.16
CA LYS A 172 9.26 3.60 -11.14
C LYS A 172 7.92 4.07 -10.58
N PRO A 173 7.93 5.10 -9.71
CA PRO A 173 6.73 5.54 -9.02
C PRO A 173 5.63 5.94 -10.02
N PRO A 174 4.37 5.54 -9.79
CA PRO A 174 3.25 6.07 -10.55
C PRO A 174 3.11 7.57 -10.32
N ILE A 175 2.39 8.25 -11.22
CA ILE A 175 2.12 9.69 -11.13
C ILE A 175 0.62 9.88 -10.97
N ILE A 176 0.18 10.40 -9.83
CA ILE A 176 -1.21 10.81 -9.63
C ILE A 176 -1.35 12.19 -10.28
N PHE A 177 -2.07 12.26 -11.40
CA PHE A 177 -2.24 13.49 -12.15
C PHE A 177 -3.66 14.08 -12.04
N GLY A 178 -4.65 13.27 -11.65
CA GLY A 178 -6.06 13.64 -11.62
C GLY A 178 -6.79 13.03 -10.43
N ASP A 179 -8.12 13.19 -10.41
CA ASP A 179 -8.97 12.62 -9.38
C ASP A 179 -8.98 11.09 -9.46
N VAL A 180 -8.85 10.43 -8.30
CA VAL A 180 -8.72 8.98 -8.23
C VAL A 180 -10.08 8.31 -8.11
N ALA A 181 -10.34 7.35 -8.99
CA ALA A 181 -11.53 6.50 -8.98
C ALA A 181 -11.19 5.06 -9.39
N ARG A 182 -11.98 4.10 -8.92
CA ARG A 182 -11.85 2.68 -9.32
C ARG A 182 -12.89 2.35 -10.41
N PRO A 183 -12.50 2.21 -11.69
CA PRO A 183 -13.45 1.93 -12.76
C PRO A 183 -13.95 0.48 -12.78
N LYS A 184 -13.17 -0.47 -12.24
CA LYS A 184 -13.51 -1.91 -12.23
C LYS A 184 -12.81 -2.64 -11.07
N PRO A 185 -13.27 -3.84 -10.69
CA PRO A 185 -12.55 -4.73 -9.78
C PRO A 185 -11.11 -4.99 -10.20
N MET A 186 -10.21 -4.98 -9.22
CA MET A 186 -8.76 -5.05 -9.45
C MET A 186 -8.18 -6.43 -9.11
N THR A 187 -8.66 -7.04 -8.03
CA THR A 187 -8.07 -8.23 -7.38
C THR A 187 -9.08 -9.36 -7.15
N VAL A 188 -10.37 -9.04 -7.22
CA VAL A 188 -11.48 -9.94 -6.89
C VAL A 188 -11.40 -11.29 -7.62
N ASP A 189 -11.09 -11.29 -8.92
CA ASP A 189 -11.06 -12.54 -9.69
C ASP A 189 -9.96 -13.50 -9.21
N TRP A 190 -8.79 -12.99 -8.85
CA TRP A 190 -7.69 -13.79 -8.30
C TRP A 190 -8.02 -14.33 -6.92
N ALA A 191 -8.59 -13.49 -6.06
CA ALA A 191 -9.00 -13.89 -4.72
C ALA A 191 -10.11 -14.95 -4.78
N ARG A 192 -11.10 -14.79 -5.67
CA ARG A 192 -12.18 -15.75 -5.88
C ARG A 192 -11.65 -17.09 -6.37
N TYR A 193 -10.76 -17.09 -7.36
CA TYR A 193 -10.12 -18.31 -7.84
C TYR A 193 -9.35 -19.00 -6.72
N ALA A 194 -8.50 -18.27 -5.98
CA ALA A 194 -7.74 -18.82 -4.86
C ALA A 194 -8.66 -19.43 -3.77
N GLN A 195 -9.73 -18.73 -3.39
CA GLN A 195 -10.70 -19.23 -2.41
C GLN A 195 -11.46 -20.46 -2.92
N SER A 196 -11.72 -20.59 -4.23
CA SER A 196 -12.39 -21.78 -4.78
C SER A 196 -11.57 -23.07 -4.69
N LEU A 197 -10.26 -22.97 -4.47
CA LEU A 197 -9.36 -24.12 -4.40
C LEU A 197 -9.31 -24.78 -3.02
N THR A 198 -9.82 -24.12 -1.97
CA THR A 198 -9.71 -24.56 -0.58
C THR A 198 -10.94 -24.19 0.25
N ALA A 199 -11.19 -24.96 1.31
CA ALA A 199 -12.19 -24.62 2.33
C ALA A 199 -11.63 -23.68 3.42
N LYS A 200 -10.31 -23.48 3.48
CA LYS A 200 -9.69 -22.57 4.43
C LYS A 200 -9.90 -21.11 4.00
N PRO A 201 -9.97 -20.15 4.93
CA PRO A 201 -10.04 -18.73 4.58
C PRO A 201 -8.81 -18.28 3.80
N VAL A 202 -9.02 -17.61 2.66
CA VAL A 202 -7.95 -16.98 1.87
C VAL A 202 -8.01 -15.46 2.05
N LYS A 203 -6.85 -14.82 2.23
CA LYS A 203 -6.75 -13.37 2.33
C LYS A 203 -6.97 -12.68 0.98
N GLY A 204 -7.84 -11.69 0.94
CA GLY A 204 -7.80 -10.62 -0.05
C GLY A 204 -6.64 -9.68 0.27
N MET A 205 -5.84 -9.29 -0.73
CA MET A 205 -4.62 -8.53 -0.51
C MET A 205 -4.69 -7.18 -1.20
N LEU A 206 -4.59 -6.08 -0.45
CA LEU A 206 -4.60 -4.72 -0.96
C LEU A 206 -3.43 -3.91 -0.40
N THR A 207 -2.98 -2.93 -1.17
CA THR A 207 -2.09 -1.88 -0.66
C THR A 207 -2.94 -0.72 -0.18
N GLY A 208 -2.65 -0.22 1.02
CA GLY A 208 -3.40 0.85 1.64
C GLY A 208 -3.24 2.21 0.95
N PRO A 209 -4.20 3.12 1.19
CA PRO A 209 -4.25 4.40 0.49
C PRO A 209 -3.05 5.30 0.77
N VAL A 210 -2.50 5.27 1.99
CA VAL A 210 -1.34 6.09 2.36
C VAL A 210 -0.11 5.59 1.63
N THR A 211 0.09 4.28 1.52
CA THR A 211 1.22 3.70 0.77
C THR A 211 1.13 3.96 -0.72
N ILE A 212 -0.06 3.80 -1.33
CA ILE A 212 -0.26 4.19 -2.74
C ILE A 212 0.07 5.67 -2.95
N LEU A 213 -0.32 6.54 -2.03
CA LEU A 213 0.00 7.97 -2.08
C LEU A 213 1.50 8.26 -1.91
N GLN A 214 2.15 7.67 -0.91
CA GLN A 214 3.54 8.00 -0.56
C GLN A 214 4.54 7.46 -1.57
N TRP A 215 4.26 6.32 -2.19
CA TRP A 215 5.13 5.71 -3.20
C TRP A 215 4.74 6.10 -4.64
N SER A 216 3.91 7.14 -4.79
CA SER A 216 3.60 7.78 -6.06
C SER A 216 4.07 9.25 -6.07
N PHE A 217 4.30 9.81 -7.25
CA PHE A 217 4.38 11.25 -7.43
C PHE A 217 2.97 11.85 -7.34
N VAL A 218 2.72 12.61 -6.29
CA VAL A 218 1.39 13.18 -6.01
C VAL A 218 1.22 14.52 -6.70
N ARG A 219 0.04 14.77 -7.24
CA ARG A 219 -0.39 16.09 -7.73
C ARG A 219 -0.22 17.17 -6.66
N ASP A 220 0.16 18.38 -7.08
CA ASP A 220 0.46 19.52 -6.21
C ASP A 220 -0.64 20.59 -6.17
N ASP A 221 -1.79 20.35 -6.82
CA ASP A 221 -2.94 21.26 -6.85
C ASP A 221 -4.01 20.95 -5.80
N LEU A 222 -3.90 19.81 -5.10
CA LEU A 222 -4.77 19.41 -4.00
C LEU A 222 -3.95 19.05 -2.74
N PRO A 223 -4.52 19.23 -1.54
CA PRO A 223 -3.92 18.70 -0.33
C PRO A 223 -3.75 17.17 -0.41
N ARG A 224 -2.64 16.65 0.12
CA ARG A 224 -2.35 15.21 0.16
C ARG A 224 -3.45 14.39 0.82
N ARG A 225 -4.08 14.94 1.87
CA ARG A 225 -5.22 14.35 2.58
C ARG A 225 -6.37 14.03 1.63
N GLU A 226 -6.79 15.00 0.82
CA GLU A 226 -7.89 14.85 -0.12
C GLU A 226 -7.56 13.82 -1.20
N VAL A 227 -6.34 13.80 -1.73
CA VAL A 227 -5.90 12.75 -2.67
C VAL A 227 -5.91 11.37 -2.00
N CYS A 228 -5.43 11.26 -0.76
CA CYS A 228 -5.45 10.02 0.00
C CYS A 228 -6.87 9.51 0.24
N ARG A 229 -7.81 10.43 0.51
CA ARG A 229 -9.23 10.11 0.70
C ARG A 229 -9.86 9.57 -0.58
N GLN A 230 -9.52 10.13 -1.75
CA GLN A 230 -9.96 9.58 -3.04
C GLN A 230 -9.48 8.14 -3.24
N ILE A 231 -8.19 7.87 -2.98
CA ILE A 231 -7.63 6.51 -3.05
C ILE A 231 -8.36 5.59 -2.06
N ALA A 232 -8.61 6.07 -0.83
CA ALA A 232 -9.29 5.28 0.20
C ALA A 232 -10.69 4.84 -0.24
N LEU A 233 -11.47 5.75 -0.81
CA LEU A 233 -12.82 5.44 -1.32
C LEU A 233 -12.79 4.50 -2.53
N ALA A 234 -11.80 4.64 -3.40
CA ALA A 234 -11.58 3.73 -4.52
C ALA A 234 -11.24 2.31 -4.03
N LEU A 235 -10.40 2.18 -3.00
CA LEU A 235 -10.09 0.92 -2.34
C LEU A 235 -11.28 0.35 -1.56
N ASN A 236 -12.15 1.20 -1.01
CA ASN A 236 -13.35 0.74 -0.32
C ASN A 236 -14.28 -0.07 -1.22
N ASP A 237 -14.44 0.36 -2.47
CA ASP A 237 -15.22 -0.41 -3.45
C ASP A 237 -14.60 -1.78 -3.71
N GLU A 238 -13.27 -1.88 -3.74
CA GLU A 238 -12.56 -3.14 -3.90
C GLU A 238 -12.73 -4.06 -2.67
N VAL A 239 -12.65 -3.50 -1.47
CA VAL A 239 -12.87 -4.25 -0.22
C VAL A 239 -14.29 -4.81 -0.15
N LEU A 240 -15.30 -4.01 -0.50
CA LEU A 240 -16.69 -4.46 -0.52
C LEU A 240 -16.94 -5.51 -1.61
N ASP A 241 -16.31 -5.40 -2.78
CA ASP A 241 -16.42 -6.42 -3.82
C ASP A 241 -15.71 -7.73 -3.42
N LEU A 242 -14.58 -7.67 -2.71
CA LEU A 242 -13.91 -8.84 -2.14
C LEU A 242 -14.83 -9.54 -1.12
N GLU A 243 -15.42 -8.78 -0.20
CA GLU A 243 -16.37 -9.32 0.77
C GLU A 243 -17.59 -9.96 0.09
N ALA A 244 -18.17 -9.29 -0.91
CA ALA A 244 -19.29 -9.81 -1.69
C ALA A 244 -18.93 -11.07 -2.48
N ALA A 245 -17.66 -11.23 -2.87
CA ALA A 245 -17.13 -12.45 -3.47
C ALA A 245 -16.85 -13.58 -2.47
N GLY A 246 -17.15 -13.39 -1.19
CA GLY A 246 -16.98 -14.38 -0.12
C GLY A 246 -15.63 -14.31 0.60
N ILE A 247 -14.80 -13.31 0.32
CA ILE A 247 -13.48 -13.13 0.96
C ILE A 247 -13.67 -12.42 2.30
N ARG A 248 -13.55 -13.16 3.41
CA ARG A 248 -13.83 -12.66 4.77
C ARG A 248 -12.59 -12.26 5.57
N VAL A 249 -11.40 -12.44 5.00
CA VAL A 249 -10.15 -11.91 5.57
C VAL A 249 -9.53 -11.02 4.51
N ILE A 250 -9.42 -9.72 4.77
CA ILE A 250 -8.92 -8.74 3.81
C ILE A 250 -7.78 -7.98 4.46
N GLN A 251 -6.59 -8.07 3.88
CA GLN A 251 -5.40 -7.39 4.35
C GLN A 251 -5.15 -6.13 3.52
N ILE A 252 -5.00 -5.00 4.19
CA ILE A 252 -4.71 -3.68 3.62
C ILE A 252 -3.37 -3.23 4.19
N ASP A 253 -2.31 -3.27 3.37
CA ASP A 253 -0.95 -3.06 3.86
C ASP A 253 -0.51 -1.60 3.82
N GLU A 254 0.03 -1.11 4.93
CA GLU A 254 0.46 0.29 5.08
C GLU A 254 1.92 0.44 5.54
N PRO A 255 2.92 -0.08 4.78
CA PRO A 255 4.32 0.09 5.12
C PRO A 255 4.76 1.57 5.12
N ALA A 256 4.14 2.43 4.32
CA ALA A 256 4.59 3.82 4.17
C ALA A 256 3.94 4.81 5.15
N ILE A 257 3.04 4.38 6.05
CA ILE A 257 2.47 5.28 7.08
C ILE A 257 3.59 5.92 7.91
N ARG A 258 4.61 5.15 8.29
CA ARG A 258 5.74 5.70 9.06
C ARG A 258 6.67 6.55 8.19
N GLU A 259 6.92 6.13 6.95
CA GLU A 259 7.76 6.88 6.00
C GLU A 259 7.18 8.27 5.71
N GLY A 260 5.85 8.39 5.73
CA GLY A 260 5.13 9.62 5.51
C GLY A 260 5.11 10.61 6.68
N LEU A 261 5.64 10.23 7.85
CA LEU A 261 5.62 11.08 9.04
C LEU A 261 6.36 12.40 8.78
N PRO A 262 5.73 13.55 9.05
CA PRO A 262 6.41 14.83 9.00
C PRO A 262 7.66 14.86 9.90
N LEU A 263 8.73 15.46 9.36
CA LEU A 263 9.99 15.64 10.10
C LEU A 263 9.77 16.49 11.37
N LYS A 264 8.92 17.53 11.27
CA LYS A 264 8.53 18.36 12.40
C LYS A 264 7.48 17.65 13.24
N ARG A 265 7.76 17.50 14.54
CA ARG A 265 6.85 16.84 15.50
C ARG A 265 5.46 17.49 15.55
N ALA A 266 5.39 18.81 15.47
CA ALA A 266 4.14 19.57 15.53
C ALA A 266 3.16 19.22 14.39
N ASP A 267 3.65 18.71 13.26
CA ASP A 267 2.82 18.37 12.10
C ASP A 267 2.37 16.90 12.10
N ARG A 268 2.89 16.08 13.03
CA ARG A 268 2.68 14.62 13.04
C ARG A 268 1.25 14.23 13.39
N ASP A 269 0.63 14.88 14.36
CA ASP A 269 -0.72 14.51 14.82
C ASP A 269 -1.75 14.74 13.71
N GLY A 270 -1.63 15.88 13.00
CA GLY A 270 -2.45 16.17 11.82
C GLY A 270 -2.26 15.12 10.72
N TYR A 271 -1.02 14.71 10.46
CA TYR A 271 -0.71 13.64 9.50
C TYR A 271 -1.35 12.30 9.88
N LEU A 272 -1.10 11.84 11.11
CA LEU A 272 -1.59 10.55 11.60
C LEU A 272 -3.12 10.51 11.66
N ALA A 273 -3.77 11.63 11.97
CA ALA A 273 -5.22 11.74 11.96
C ALA A 273 -5.81 11.44 10.57
N TRP A 274 -5.35 12.14 9.53
CA TRP A 274 -5.89 11.92 8.19
C TRP A 274 -5.42 10.61 7.55
N ALA A 275 -4.22 10.14 7.88
CA ALA A 275 -3.70 8.85 7.40
C ALA A 275 -4.54 7.70 7.96
N GLY A 276 -4.87 7.76 9.26
CA GLY A 276 -5.75 6.79 9.90
C GLY A 276 -7.19 6.87 9.39
N GLU A 277 -7.73 8.07 9.18
CA GLU A 277 -9.05 8.26 8.54
C GLU A 277 -9.09 7.60 7.16
N ALA A 278 -8.08 7.85 6.31
CA ALA A 278 -8.02 7.26 4.98
C ALA A 278 -7.95 5.72 5.03
N PHE A 279 -7.11 5.15 5.88
CA PHE A 279 -7.04 3.70 6.07
C PHE A 279 -8.39 3.10 6.46
N ARG A 280 -9.05 3.68 7.48
CA ARG A 280 -10.34 3.19 7.95
C ARG A 280 -11.45 3.35 6.90
N LEU A 281 -11.44 4.46 6.14
CA LEU A 281 -12.33 4.66 5.00
C LEU A 281 -12.19 3.56 3.94
N SER A 282 -11.02 2.95 3.76
CA SER A 282 -10.85 1.84 2.82
C SER A 282 -11.62 0.58 3.20
N SER A 283 -12.07 0.43 4.44
CA SER A 283 -12.83 -0.74 4.89
C SER A 283 -14.17 -0.39 5.53
N ARG A 284 -14.69 0.82 5.29
CA ARG A 284 -16.03 1.19 5.77
C ARG A 284 -17.11 0.27 5.19
N GLY A 285 -18.13 -0.03 6.00
CA GLY A 285 -19.30 -0.79 5.56
C GLY A 285 -19.10 -2.30 5.48
N VAL A 286 -17.90 -2.84 5.74
CA VAL A 286 -17.70 -4.29 5.85
C VAL A 286 -18.43 -4.85 7.06
N ASP A 287 -18.91 -6.09 6.92
CA ASP A 287 -19.59 -6.82 7.99
C ASP A 287 -18.66 -7.01 9.20
N ASP A 288 -19.24 -7.09 10.40
CA ASP A 288 -18.47 -7.31 11.63
C ASP A 288 -17.76 -8.68 11.64
N ALA A 289 -18.26 -9.68 10.90
CA ALA A 289 -17.65 -11.00 10.74
C ALA A 289 -16.45 -10.99 9.75
N THR A 290 -16.27 -9.94 8.97
CA THR A 290 -15.12 -9.77 8.08
C THR A 290 -13.95 -9.18 8.85
N GLN A 291 -12.78 -9.82 8.75
CA GLN A 291 -11.54 -9.36 9.37
C GLN A 291 -10.75 -8.45 8.44
N ILE A 292 -10.40 -7.27 8.95
CA ILE A 292 -9.44 -6.36 8.34
C ILE A 292 -8.07 -6.57 8.97
N HIS A 293 -7.12 -7.01 8.15
CA HIS A 293 -5.72 -7.19 8.54
C HIS A 293 -4.90 -6.00 8.03
N THR A 294 -3.80 -5.69 8.70
CA THR A 294 -2.78 -4.77 8.16
C THR A 294 -1.39 -5.31 8.48
N HIS A 295 -0.48 -5.20 7.52
CA HIS A 295 0.95 -5.44 7.74
C HIS A 295 1.74 -4.14 7.79
N MET A 296 2.69 -4.06 8.72
CA MET A 296 3.67 -2.97 8.80
C MET A 296 5.08 -3.52 9.03
N CYS A 297 6.01 -3.19 8.13
CA CYS A 297 7.33 -3.84 8.05
C CYS A 297 8.39 -3.28 9.04
N TYR A 298 8.14 -2.19 9.76
CA TYR A 298 9.20 -1.43 10.47
C TYR A 298 9.16 -1.51 11.99
N SER A 299 10.14 -2.18 12.58
CA SER A 299 10.19 -2.65 13.96
C SER A 299 10.31 -1.62 15.11
N GLU A 300 10.08 -0.33 14.89
CA GLU A 300 10.12 0.68 15.97
C GLU A 300 8.87 1.57 15.93
N PHE A 301 7.80 1.11 16.57
CA PHE A 301 6.51 1.79 16.56
C PHE A 301 6.20 2.55 17.85
N GLY A 302 7.10 2.60 18.83
CA GLY A 302 6.82 3.16 20.16
C GLY A 302 6.13 4.53 20.13
N ASP A 303 6.58 5.43 19.27
CA ASP A 303 6.03 6.79 19.14
C ASP A 303 4.67 6.87 18.41
N ILE A 304 4.25 5.81 17.70
CA ILE A 304 3.04 5.81 16.87
C ILE A 304 2.05 4.68 17.21
N LEU A 305 2.28 3.92 18.29
CA LEU A 305 1.35 2.90 18.76
C LEU A 305 -0.11 3.41 18.93
N PRO A 306 -0.36 4.61 19.48
CA PRO A 306 -1.73 5.14 19.55
C PRO A 306 -2.36 5.31 18.17
N ALA A 307 -1.59 5.75 17.17
CA ALA A 307 -2.07 5.91 15.81
C ALA A 307 -2.31 4.57 15.12
N ILE A 308 -1.48 3.56 15.40
CA ILE A 308 -1.68 2.19 14.92
C ILE A 308 -2.97 1.60 15.50
N ALA A 309 -3.20 1.75 16.80
CA ALA A 309 -4.44 1.31 17.43
C ALA A 309 -5.67 2.05 16.86
N ALA A 310 -5.51 3.34 16.54
CA ALA A 310 -6.55 4.12 15.90
C ALA A 310 -6.87 3.66 14.47
N LEU A 311 -6.03 2.84 13.82
CA LEU A 311 -6.40 2.22 12.53
C LEU A 311 -7.58 1.25 12.66
N ASP A 312 -7.86 0.75 13.88
CA ASP A 312 -8.94 -0.20 14.18
C ASP A 312 -8.92 -1.46 13.29
N ALA A 313 -7.73 -1.89 12.85
CA ALA A 313 -7.54 -3.17 12.18
C ALA A 313 -7.78 -4.31 13.18
N ASP A 314 -8.47 -5.36 12.73
CA ASP A 314 -8.82 -6.50 13.58
C ASP A 314 -7.58 -7.33 13.94
N VAL A 315 -6.65 -7.47 12.99
CA VAL A 315 -5.36 -8.15 13.18
C VAL A 315 -4.24 -7.30 12.59
N ILE A 316 -3.22 -7.01 13.39
CA ILE A 316 -1.98 -6.39 12.89
C ILE A 316 -0.84 -7.41 12.84
N THR A 317 -0.12 -7.45 11.72
CA THR A 317 1.14 -8.19 11.62
C THR A 317 2.32 -7.24 11.58
N ILE A 318 3.31 -7.51 12.42
CA ILE A 318 4.47 -6.63 12.65
C ILE A 318 5.75 -7.43 12.55
N GLU A 319 6.76 -6.86 11.89
CA GLU A 319 8.08 -7.46 11.80
C GLU A 319 8.81 -7.36 13.17
N THR A 320 8.86 -8.47 13.92
CA THR A 320 9.48 -8.53 15.25
C THR A 320 10.81 -9.29 15.30
N SER A 321 11.13 -10.04 14.25
CA SER A 321 12.26 -10.98 14.25
C SER A 321 13.64 -10.31 14.35
N ARG A 322 13.72 -9.01 14.01
CA ARG A 322 14.95 -8.20 14.06
C ARG A 322 15.09 -7.32 15.30
N SER A 323 14.02 -7.18 16.08
CA SER A 323 13.93 -6.25 17.21
C SER A 323 13.94 -6.93 18.58
N ASP A 324 14.36 -8.19 18.65
CA ASP A 324 14.52 -8.96 19.89
C ASP A 324 13.27 -8.94 20.80
N MET A 325 12.08 -9.01 20.19
CA MET A 325 10.77 -8.95 20.88
C MET A 325 10.50 -7.69 21.72
N ALA A 326 11.38 -6.68 21.71
CA ALA A 326 11.22 -5.45 22.49
C ALA A 326 9.89 -4.75 22.21
N LEU A 327 9.46 -4.79 20.95
CA LEU A 327 8.20 -4.22 20.49
C LEU A 327 6.97 -4.83 21.21
N LEU A 328 6.98 -6.13 21.53
CA LEU A 328 5.86 -6.77 22.22
C LEU A 328 5.66 -6.25 23.64
N ALA A 329 6.73 -5.80 24.31
CA ALA A 329 6.63 -5.17 25.62
C ALA A 329 5.86 -3.84 25.52
N ASP A 330 6.04 -3.09 24.44
CA ASP A 330 5.32 -1.83 24.22
C ASP A 330 3.82 -2.07 23.96
N PHE A 331 3.47 -3.10 23.17
CA PHE A 331 2.07 -3.52 22.99
C PHE A 331 1.41 -3.94 24.30
N GLY A 332 2.15 -4.66 25.17
CA GLY A 332 1.68 -5.05 26.50
C GLY A 332 1.48 -3.84 27.43
N ARG A 333 2.42 -2.89 27.44
CA ARG A 333 2.31 -1.63 28.21
C ARG A 333 1.17 -0.75 27.74
N PHE A 334 1.02 -0.63 26.42
CA PHE A 334 -0.06 0.14 25.79
C PHE A 334 -1.42 -0.52 25.94
N ARG A 335 -1.48 -1.83 26.27
CA ARG A 335 -2.69 -2.66 26.30
C ARG A 335 -3.44 -2.57 24.97
N TYR A 336 -2.74 -2.89 23.90
CA TYR A 336 -3.31 -2.86 22.56
C TYR A 336 -4.60 -3.72 22.50
N PRO A 337 -5.72 -3.16 22.01
CA PRO A 337 -7.02 -3.77 22.20
C PRO A 337 -7.34 -4.91 21.22
N ASN A 338 -6.68 -4.93 20.07
CA ASN A 338 -7.01 -5.83 18.95
C ASN A 338 -5.98 -6.99 18.83
N ALA A 339 -6.19 -7.94 17.93
CA ALA A 339 -5.27 -9.07 17.77
C ALA A 339 -3.95 -8.67 17.10
N ILE A 340 -2.87 -9.39 17.45
CA ILE A 340 -1.50 -9.14 16.99
C ILE A 340 -0.89 -10.46 16.52
N GLY A 341 -0.27 -10.43 15.34
CA GLY A 341 0.59 -11.49 14.82
C GLY A 341 2.06 -11.03 14.76
N PRO A 342 2.86 -11.27 15.81
CA PRO A 342 4.29 -10.99 15.77
C PRO A 342 5.00 -11.94 14.79
N ALA A 343 5.79 -11.40 13.86
CA ALA A 343 6.55 -12.21 12.92
C ALA A 343 7.61 -13.06 13.66
N SER A 344 7.44 -14.38 13.60
CA SER A 344 8.35 -15.35 14.22
C SER A 344 9.58 -15.68 13.37
N THR A 345 9.60 -15.28 12.09
CA THR A 345 10.70 -15.56 11.16
C THR A 345 11.00 -14.37 10.26
N THR A 346 12.29 -14.14 9.96
CA THR A 346 12.71 -13.07 9.03
C THR A 346 12.66 -13.58 7.58
N SER A 347 11.88 -12.94 6.71
CA SER A 347 11.83 -13.27 5.26
C SER A 347 13.15 -13.00 4.52
N THR A 348 14.03 -12.17 5.07
CA THR A 348 15.27 -11.71 4.44
C THR A 348 16.54 -12.35 5.02
N ALA A 349 16.43 -13.41 5.83
CA ALA A 349 17.56 -14.02 6.55
C ALA A 349 18.73 -14.49 5.64
N ARG A 350 18.46 -14.82 4.37
CA ARG A 350 19.52 -15.14 3.38
C ARG A 350 20.15 -13.93 2.68
N ALA A 351 19.55 -12.74 2.77
CA ALA A 351 19.93 -11.58 1.96
C ALA A 351 20.89 -10.61 2.66
N CYS A 352 20.97 -10.59 3.99
CA CYS A 352 21.94 -9.77 4.72
C CYS A 352 22.20 -10.38 6.11
N ARG A 353 23.37 -11.01 6.30
CA ARG A 353 23.97 -11.08 7.64
C ARG A 353 24.45 -9.66 7.96
N PRO A 354 24.03 -9.02 9.06
CA PRO A 354 24.71 -7.82 9.53
C PRO A 354 26.18 -8.20 9.82
N PRO A 355 27.16 -7.35 9.49
CA PRO A 355 28.54 -7.62 9.86
C PRO A 355 28.62 -7.71 11.40
N PRO A 356 29.47 -8.61 11.94
CA PRO A 356 29.64 -8.74 13.38
C PRO A 356 30.07 -7.41 14.00
N LYS A 357 29.56 -7.11 15.20
CA LYS A 357 29.80 -5.88 15.98
C LYS A 357 31.28 -5.64 16.37
N SER A 358 32.24 -6.40 15.84
CA SER A 358 33.68 -6.25 16.12
C SER A 358 34.45 -5.34 15.15
N ALA A 359 33.83 -4.79 14.11
CA ALA A 359 34.50 -3.84 13.21
C ALA A 359 34.34 -2.38 13.69
N ARG A 360 34.71 -2.09 14.96
CA ARG A 360 35.06 -0.74 15.41
C ARG A 360 36.54 -0.73 15.78
N CYS A 361 37.37 -0.52 14.78
CA CYS A 361 38.69 0.10 14.90
C CYS A 361 39.31 0.04 13.52
N TRP A 362 39.69 1.19 12.95
CA TRP A 362 40.83 1.41 12.06
C TRP A 362 40.67 2.84 11.50
N THR A 363 40.91 3.82 12.37
CA THR A 363 41.40 5.13 11.95
C THR A 363 42.61 5.45 12.82
N ARG A 364 43.82 5.31 12.24
CA ARG A 364 45.01 6.17 12.44
C ARG A 364 46.27 5.53 11.85
N ARG A 365 47.08 6.40 11.21
CA ARG A 365 48.42 6.23 10.61
C ARG A 365 48.37 5.60 9.21
N CYS A 366 49.02 6.11 8.17
CA CYS A 366 50.16 7.02 7.99
C CYS A 366 49.78 8.04 6.89
N GLY A 367 50.41 9.20 6.69
CA GLY A 367 51.78 9.66 6.85
C GLY A 367 51.87 10.95 6.04
#